data_AF-A0A378Q4S4-F1
#
_entry.id   AF-A0A378Q4S4-F1
#
_cell.length_a   1.000
_cell.length_b   1.000
_cell.length_c   1.000
_cell.angle_alpha   90.00
_cell.angle_beta   90.00
_cell.angle_gamma   90.00
#
_symmetry.space_group_name_H-M   'P 1'
#
loop_
_entity.id
_entity.type
_entity.pdbx_description
1 polymer ?
#
loop_
_entity_poly.entity_id
_entity_poly.type
_entity_poly.pdbx_seq_one_letter_code
_entity_poly.pdbx_strand_id
1 'polypeptide(L)'
;MSFGMNTRLASRLREQAHERQQLDGIREAAEQITYDPISERAEITATSNMRLAALSVVLQLALLVTEGQDAEPEDEMLPSELLDALMLETLGDDDDDDIDPLVKAALSAHVADAFSSLGVDDGVIDDMFGMDADVADTAIESACQTVVENLPDDGDPLDEFAQIFAFGYDLSDEPYEELYDGAMYDGAMFDGQKKKKPRTGQKTTKEINGHKVTYKAVKVIRNGKVDVVNKRIGGHVVLSGKQKASLRKARKKAATPTAIRKQMKSLAKGIKRNLYKHLSDKQQKNLQNMSLRRHNKNAF
;
A
#
# COMPACT_ATOMS: atom_id res chain seq x y z
N MET A 1 61.70 -34.13 20.73
CA MET A 1 60.55 -33.41 20.13
C MET A 1 59.40 -34.40 19.96
N SER A 2 58.14 -33.92 20.02
CA SER A 2 56.90 -34.66 19.74
C SER A 2 56.20 -35.40 20.90
N PHE A 3 55.75 -34.68 21.92
CA PHE A 3 54.67 -35.14 22.83
C PHE A 3 53.45 -34.19 22.88
N GLY A 4 53.51 -33.03 22.21
CA GLY A 4 52.45 -32.00 22.25
C GLY A 4 51.47 -31.98 21.08
N MET A 5 51.66 -32.81 20.04
CA MET A 5 50.78 -32.85 18.86
C MET A 5 49.58 -33.79 19.05
N ASN A 6 49.74 -34.89 19.79
CA ASN A 6 48.69 -35.90 19.99
C ASN A 6 47.56 -35.44 20.92
N THR A 7 47.83 -34.56 21.88
CA THR A 7 46.83 -34.07 22.84
C THR A 7 45.85 -33.07 22.21
N ARG A 8 46.33 -32.22 21.28
CA ARG A 8 45.50 -31.24 20.55
C ARG A 8 44.59 -31.90 19.50
N LEU A 9 45.04 -32.99 18.90
CA LEU A 9 44.24 -33.75 17.94
C LEU A 9 43.13 -34.52 18.68
N ALA A 10 43.46 -35.13 19.82
CA ALA A 10 42.48 -35.80 20.68
C ALA A 10 41.45 -34.83 21.30
N SER A 11 41.84 -33.60 21.67
CA SER A 11 40.89 -32.60 22.17
C SER A 11 39.91 -32.15 21.08
N ARG A 12 40.41 -31.86 19.86
CA ARG A 12 39.56 -31.48 18.72
C ARG A 12 38.60 -32.59 18.31
N LEU A 13 39.03 -33.85 18.34
CA LEU A 13 38.14 -34.98 18.04
C LEU A 13 37.03 -35.15 19.09
N ARG A 14 37.30 -34.85 20.36
CA ARG A 14 36.28 -34.84 21.41
C ARG A 14 35.32 -33.67 21.29
N GLU A 15 35.82 -32.47 20.96
CA GLU A 15 35.00 -31.30 20.68
C GLU A 15 34.07 -31.54 19.48
N GLN A 16 34.60 -32.09 18.37
CA GLN A 16 33.79 -32.43 17.19
C GLN A 16 32.77 -33.54 17.47
N ALA A 17 33.10 -34.52 18.32
CA ALA A 17 32.15 -35.54 18.74
C ALA A 17 31.03 -34.95 19.61
N HIS A 18 31.36 -34.02 20.50
CA HIS A 18 30.40 -33.33 21.36
C HIS A 18 29.49 -32.40 20.54
N GLU A 19 30.03 -31.64 19.59
CA GLU A 19 29.24 -30.82 18.65
C GLU A 19 28.28 -31.69 17.82
N ARG A 20 28.74 -32.84 17.31
CA ARG A 20 27.86 -33.76 16.57
C ARG A 20 26.77 -34.35 17.45
N GLN A 21 27.08 -34.72 18.68
CA GLN A 21 26.10 -35.24 19.63
C GLN A 21 25.07 -34.18 20.04
N GLN A 22 25.48 -32.90 20.13
CA GLN A 22 24.57 -31.79 20.34
C GLN A 22 23.68 -31.52 19.13
N LEU A 23 24.23 -31.58 17.90
CA LEU A 23 23.47 -31.40 16.67
C LEU A 23 22.47 -32.54 16.42
N ASP A 24 22.87 -33.78 16.71
CA ASP A 24 21.98 -34.95 16.64
C ASP A 24 20.86 -34.85 17.69
N GLY A 25 21.16 -34.38 18.91
CA GLY A 25 20.15 -34.12 19.93
C GLY A 25 19.17 -33.00 19.56
N ILE A 26 19.63 -31.93 18.91
CA ILE A 26 18.75 -30.86 18.38
C ILE A 26 17.88 -31.38 17.24
N ARG A 27 18.44 -32.19 16.35
CA ARG A 27 17.71 -32.81 15.25
C ARG A 27 16.63 -33.76 15.74
N GLU A 28 16.96 -34.62 16.69
CA GLU A 28 16.00 -35.54 17.32
C GLU A 28 14.90 -34.78 18.05
N ALA A 29 15.24 -33.69 18.76
CA ALA A 29 14.25 -32.81 19.37
C ALA A 29 13.34 -32.14 18.34
N ALA A 30 13.87 -31.70 17.19
CA ALA A 30 13.08 -31.12 16.10
C ALA A 30 12.17 -32.16 15.42
N GLU A 31 12.64 -33.40 15.25
CA GLU A 31 11.87 -34.52 14.71
C GLU A 31 10.76 -34.99 15.67
N GLN A 32 10.88 -34.70 16.97
CA GLN A 32 9.86 -34.97 17.99
C GLN A 32 8.80 -33.86 18.13
N ILE A 33 8.97 -32.70 17.47
CA ILE A 33 7.92 -31.67 17.41
C ILE A 33 6.82 -32.17 16.48
N THR A 34 5.81 -32.81 17.05
CA THR A 34 4.60 -33.22 16.34
C THR A 34 3.58 -32.09 16.36
N TYR A 35 3.30 -31.51 15.19
CA TYR A 35 2.16 -30.60 15.02
C TYR A 35 0.89 -31.44 14.88
N ASP A 36 -0.10 -31.16 15.73
CA ASP A 36 -1.43 -31.74 15.58
C ASP A 36 -2.16 -31.00 14.44
N PRO A 37 -2.57 -31.70 13.36
CA PRO A 37 -3.26 -31.08 12.23
C PRO A 37 -4.56 -30.35 12.61
N ILE A 38 -5.21 -30.75 13.71
CA ILE A 38 -6.41 -30.06 14.21
C ILE A 38 -6.02 -28.70 14.82
N SER A 39 -4.98 -28.69 15.65
CA SER A 39 -4.43 -27.47 16.26
C SER A 39 -3.90 -26.48 15.22
N GLU A 40 -3.21 -26.97 14.18
CA GLU A 40 -2.75 -26.16 13.05
C GLU A 40 -3.93 -25.50 12.31
N ARG A 41 -4.98 -26.26 11.98
CA ARG A 41 -6.18 -25.72 11.32
C ARG A 41 -6.90 -24.67 12.19
N ALA A 42 -6.94 -24.89 13.50
CA ALA A 42 -7.52 -23.94 14.44
C ALA A 42 -6.72 -22.63 14.47
N GLU A 43 -5.39 -22.70 14.45
CA GLU A 43 -4.50 -21.54 14.41
C GLU A 43 -4.59 -20.76 13.09
N ILE A 44 -4.64 -21.46 11.95
CA ILE A 44 -4.87 -20.84 10.64
C ILE A 44 -6.20 -20.08 10.64
N THR A 45 -7.28 -20.71 11.14
CA THR A 45 -8.60 -20.07 11.22
C THR A 45 -8.59 -18.85 12.13
N ALA A 46 -7.95 -18.94 13.30
CA ALA A 46 -7.81 -17.82 14.23
C ALA A 46 -7.05 -16.65 13.58
N THR A 47 -5.96 -16.94 12.88
CA THR A 47 -5.15 -15.95 12.16
C THR A 47 -5.96 -15.28 11.05
N SER A 48 -6.70 -16.06 10.26
CA SER A 48 -7.56 -15.53 9.20
C SER A 48 -8.68 -14.64 9.74
N ASN A 49 -9.30 -15.02 10.86
CA ASN A 49 -10.30 -14.19 11.52
C ASN A 49 -9.71 -12.86 12.02
N MET A 50 -8.51 -12.88 12.63
CA MET A 50 -7.83 -11.65 13.06
C MET A 50 -7.45 -10.76 11.87
N ARG A 51 -7.06 -11.35 10.74
CA ARG A 51 -6.82 -10.59 9.49
C ARG A 51 -8.10 -9.94 8.96
N LEU A 52 -9.22 -10.67 8.90
CA LEU A 52 -10.50 -10.08 8.50
C LEU A 52 -10.94 -8.95 9.43
N ALA A 53 -10.74 -9.13 10.73
CA ALA A 53 -11.01 -8.13 11.75
C ALA A 53 -10.15 -6.88 11.54
N ALA A 54 -8.84 -7.05 11.32
CA ALA A 54 -7.93 -5.96 10.98
C ALA A 54 -8.32 -5.23 9.70
N LEU A 55 -8.73 -5.95 8.66
CA LEU A 55 -9.22 -5.34 7.42
C LEU A 55 -10.48 -4.51 7.69
N SER A 56 -11.41 -5.01 8.51
CA SER A 56 -12.60 -4.26 8.94
C SER A 56 -12.22 -2.94 9.62
N VAL A 57 -11.28 -2.97 10.58
CA VAL A 57 -10.75 -1.77 11.26
C VAL A 57 -10.21 -0.76 10.24
N VAL A 58 -9.37 -1.20 9.30
CA VAL A 58 -8.78 -0.31 8.29
C VAL A 58 -9.85 0.34 7.39
N LEU A 59 -10.85 -0.43 6.97
CA LEU A 59 -11.93 0.07 6.10
C LEU A 59 -12.85 1.03 6.86
N GLN A 60 -13.21 0.72 8.10
CA GLN A 60 -14.01 1.60 8.95
C GLN A 60 -13.27 2.89 9.28
N LEU A 61 -11.97 2.81 9.62
CA LEU A 61 -11.14 3.99 9.85
C LEU A 61 -11.06 4.85 8.60
N ALA A 62 -10.80 4.23 7.43
CA ALA A 62 -10.74 4.96 6.17
C ALA A 62 -12.08 5.63 5.82
N LEU A 63 -13.20 4.98 6.12
CA LEU A 63 -14.53 5.56 5.97
C LEU A 63 -14.70 6.77 6.89
N LEU A 64 -14.53 6.61 8.19
CA LEU A 64 -14.81 7.65 9.20
C LEU A 64 -13.85 8.83 9.10
N VAL A 65 -12.55 8.60 8.90
CA VAL A 65 -11.55 9.67 8.71
C VAL A 65 -11.82 10.45 7.42
N THR A 66 -12.30 9.79 6.36
CA THR A 66 -12.53 10.49 5.11
C THR A 66 -13.92 11.14 5.06
N GLU A 67 -14.99 10.39 5.33
CA GLU A 67 -16.40 10.80 5.22
C GLU A 67 -16.88 11.66 6.39
N GLY A 68 -16.19 11.59 7.52
CA GLY A 68 -16.59 12.22 8.77
C GLY A 68 -17.16 11.20 9.72
N GLN A 69 -17.12 11.52 11.01
CA GLN A 69 -17.79 10.74 12.05
C GLN A 69 -19.25 11.20 12.11
N ASP A 70 -20.19 10.28 12.34
CA ASP A 70 -21.60 10.60 12.60
C ASP A 70 -21.77 11.16 14.05
N ALA A 71 -20.89 12.10 14.43
CA ALA A 71 -20.82 12.73 15.74
C ALA A 71 -20.90 14.26 15.58
N GLU A 72 -21.26 14.96 16.65
CA GLU A 72 -21.15 16.43 16.67
C GLU A 72 -19.67 16.85 16.60
N PRO A 73 -19.31 18.01 16.02
CA PRO A 73 -17.91 18.42 15.84
C PRO A 73 -17.08 18.51 17.12
N GLU A 74 -17.75 18.62 18.27
CA GLU A 74 -17.14 18.68 19.60
C GLU A 74 -16.90 17.29 20.22
N ASP A 75 -17.50 16.24 19.65
CA ASP A 75 -17.35 14.84 20.06
C ASP A 75 -16.58 14.01 19.00
N GLU A 76 -16.09 14.65 17.91
CA GLU A 76 -15.25 13.98 16.90
C GLU A 76 -13.91 13.55 17.53
N MET A 77 -13.63 12.25 17.49
CA MET A 77 -12.37 11.68 17.95
C MET A 77 -11.23 12.03 16.98
N LEU A 78 -10.02 12.17 17.50
CA LEU A 78 -8.84 12.32 16.65
C LEU A 78 -8.58 11.01 15.87
N PRO A 79 -7.89 11.06 14.70
CA PRO A 79 -7.63 9.85 13.90
C PRO A 79 -6.92 8.72 14.67
N SER A 80 -5.98 9.05 15.55
CA SER A 80 -5.31 8.09 16.44
C SER A 80 -6.26 7.50 17.49
N GLU A 81 -7.04 8.35 18.16
CA GLU A 81 -8.07 7.93 19.12
C GLU A 81 -9.13 7.03 18.47
N LEU A 82 -9.49 7.32 17.23
CA LEU A 82 -10.44 6.56 16.45
C LEU A 82 -9.89 5.20 16.04
N LEU A 83 -8.61 5.12 15.64
CA LEU A 83 -7.94 3.86 15.34
C LEU A 83 -7.90 2.97 16.59
N ASP A 84 -7.52 3.52 17.74
CA ASP A 84 -7.49 2.79 19.01
C ASP A 84 -8.90 2.32 19.42
N ALA A 85 -9.91 3.18 19.31
CA ALA A 85 -11.30 2.83 19.63
C ALA A 85 -11.82 1.67 18.76
N LEU A 86 -11.58 1.72 17.44
CA LEU A 86 -11.99 0.65 16.52
C LEU A 86 -11.27 -0.67 16.82
N MET A 87 -10.00 -0.61 17.23
CA MET A 87 -9.24 -1.78 17.62
C MET A 87 -9.78 -2.41 18.92
N LEU A 88 -10.16 -1.60 19.91
CA LEU A 88 -10.78 -2.06 21.15
C LEU A 88 -12.16 -2.67 20.89
N GLU A 89 -13.01 -2.00 20.11
CA GLU A 89 -14.32 -2.50 19.69
C GLU A 89 -14.21 -3.88 19.01
N THR A 90 -13.20 -4.05 18.16
CA THR A 90 -12.94 -5.30 17.45
C THR A 90 -12.55 -6.45 18.39
N LEU A 91 -11.89 -6.14 19.51
CA LEU A 91 -11.54 -7.11 20.53
C LEU A 91 -12.69 -7.40 21.49
N GLY A 92 -13.78 -6.62 21.41
CA GLY A 92 -15.01 -6.82 22.17
C GLY A 92 -14.94 -6.33 23.62
N ASP A 93 -13.99 -5.46 23.94
CA ASP A 93 -13.82 -4.84 25.25
C ASP A 93 -13.75 -3.33 25.12
N ASP A 94 -14.50 -2.64 25.99
CA ASP A 94 -14.55 -1.17 26.04
C ASP A 94 -13.39 -0.58 26.88
N ASP A 95 -12.69 -1.40 27.68
CA ASP A 95 -11.57 -1.01 28.55
C ASP A 95 -10.26 -1.71 28.14
N ASP A 96 -9.22 -0.92 27.86
CA ASP A 96 -7.90 -1.40 27.40
C ASP A 96 -7.15 -2.26 28.44
N ASP A 97 -7.51 -2.13 29.72
CA ASP A 97 -6.84 -2.82 30.83
C ASP A 97 -7.19 -4.32 30.93
N ASP A 98 -8.27 -4.77 30.28
CA ASP A 98 -8.75 -6.15 30.32
C ASP A 98 -8.24 -7.00 29.14
N ILE A 99 -7.61 -6.38 28.14
CA ILE A 99 -7.09 -7.04 26.93
C ILE A 99 -5.64 -7.48 27.13
N ASP A 100 -5.33 -8.73 26.76
CA ASP A 100 -3.95 -9.22 26.75
C ASP A 100 -3.08 -8.37 25.78
N PRO A 101 -1.98 -7.75 26.25
CA PRO A 101 -1.10 -6.93 25.41
C PRO A 101 -0.57 -7.65 24.16
N LEU A 102 -0.41 -8.98 24.22
CA LEU A 102 0.00 -9.78 23.08
C LEU A 102 -1.09 -9.88 22.02
N VAL A 103 -2.36 -9.98 22.43
CA VAL A 103 -3.51 -10.01 21.53
C VAL A 103 -3.68 -8.66 20.84
N LYS A 104 -3.54 -7.56 21.60
CA LYS A 104 -3.53 -6.19 21.06
C LYS A 104 -2.40 -6.00 20.04
N ALA A 105 -1.18 -6.41 20.39
CA ALA A 105 -0.03 -6.32 19.50
C ALA A 105 -0.19 -7.16 18.22
N ALA A 106 -0.79 -8.36 18.34
CA ALA A 106 -1.09 -9.21 17.19
C ALA A 106 -2.11 -8.54 16.25
N LEU A 107 -3.18 -7.95 16.80
CA LEU A 107 -4.15 -7.19 16.00
C LEU A 107 -3.49 -5.96 15.34
N SER A 108 -2.68 -5.18 16.08
CA SER A 108 -1.95 -4.02 15.53
C SER A 108 -1.05 -4.43 14.35
N ALA A 109 -0.37 -5.57 14.45
CA ALA A 109 0.47 -6.09 13.38
C ALA A 109 -0.36 -6.46 12.13
N HIS A 110 -1.54 -7.05 12.31
CA HIS A 110 -2.44 -7.34 11.20
C HIS A 110 -3.07 -6.08 10.59
N VAL A 111 -3.35 -5.05 11.39
CA VAL A 111 -3.80 -3.74 10.90
C VAL A 111 -2.71 -3.07 10.06
N ALA A 112 -1.45 -3.11 10.52
CA ALA A 112 -0.30 -2.63 9.76
C ALA A 112 -0.15 -3.39 8.42
N ASP A 113 -0.30 -4.71 8.43
CA ASP A 113 -0.25 -5.56 7.23
C ASP A 113 -1.40 -5.24 6.24
N ALA A 114 -2.60 -4.96 6.75
CA ALA A 114 -3.73 -4.52 5.93
C ALA A 114 -3.45 -3.18 5.23
N PHE A 115 -2.88 -2.19 5.96
CA PHE A 115 -2.46 -0.92 5.36
C PHE A 115 -1.39 -1.10 4.28
N SER A 116 -0.38 -1.95 4.54
CA SER A 116 0.65 -2.30 3.57
C SER A 116 0.05 -2.96 2.32
N SER A 117 -0.88 -3.90 2.50
CA SER A 117 -1.58 -4.60 1.41
C SER A 117 -2.40 -3.66 0.52
N LEU A 118 -2.90 -2.57 1.11
CA LEU A 118 -3.60 -1.48 0.42
C LEU A 118 -2.64 -0.39 -0.09
N GLY A 119 -1.33 -0.61 -0.02
CA GLY A 119 -0.30 0.20 -0.66
C GLY A 119 0.16 1.42 0.13
N VAL A 120 -0.07 1.45 1.45
CA VAL A 120 0.54 2.44 2.35
C VAL A 120 2.03 2.14 2.51
N ASP A 121 2.86 3.18 2.59
CA ASP A 121 4.32 3.05 2.74
C ASP A 121 4.67 2.70 4.19
N ASP A 122 5.63 1.77 4.38
CA ASP A 122 6.08 1.32 5.71
C ASP A 122 6.46 2.49 6.64
N GLY A 123 7.07 3.55 6.11
CA GLY A 123 7.41 4.73 6.92
C GLY A 123 6.20 5.51 7.41
N VAL A 124 5.09 5.49 6.65
CA VAL A 124 3.81 6.06 7.11
C VAL A 124 3.19 5.16 8.17
N ILE A 125 3.27 3.84 8.01
CA ILE A 125 2.77 2.87 8.99
C ILE A 125 3.54 2.99 10.32
N ASP A 126 4.87 3.11 10.26
CA ASP A 126 5.70 3.35 11.45
C ASP A 126 5.31 4.65 12.17
N ASP A 127 5.06 5.72 11.42
CA ASP A 127 4.62 7.01 11.96
C ASP A 127 3.21 6.92 12.61
N MET A 128 2.30 6.08 12.08
CA MET A 128 0.95 5.88 12.62
C MET A 128 0.95 5.25 14.02
N PHE A 129 1.81 4.27 14.25
CA PHE A 129 1.95 3.58 15.55
C PHE A 129 3.02 4.22 16.43
N GLY A 130 3.48 5.43 16.07
CA GLY A 130 4.45 6.20 16.83
C GLY A 130 3.86 6.80 18.10
N MET A 131 4.73 7.27 18.99
CA MET A 131 4.34 7.90 20.26
C MET A 131 3.93 9.38 20.14
N ASP A 132 4.13 10.00 18.96
CA ASP A 132 3.80 11.40 18.72
C ASP A 132 2.43 11.49 18.06
N ALA A 133 1.42 11.91 18.82
CA ALA A 133 0.03 11.95 18.38
C ALA A 133 -0.19 12.84 17.13
N ASP A 134 0.50 13.98 17.03
CA ASP A 134 0.35 14.89 15.87
C ASP A 134 0.90 14.24 14.58
N VAL A 135 2.00 13.50 14.72
CA VAL A 135 2.62 12.74 13.62
C VAL A 135 1.74 11.55 13.25
N ALA A 136 1.24 10.80 14.24
CA ALA A 136 0.35 9.67 14.05
C ALA A 136 -0.94 10.08 13.33
N ASP A 137 -1.61 11.14 13.78
CA ASP A 137 -2.84 11.65 13.15
C ASP A 137 -2.61 12.03 11.68
N THR A 138 -1.52 12.75 11.41
CA THR A 138 -1.14 13.14 10.04
C THR A 138 -0.87 11.91 9.15
N ALA A 139 -0.25 10.88 9.73
CA ALA A 139 0.08 9.64 9.04
C ALA A 139 -1.19 8.82 8.77
N ILE A 140 -2.10 8.70 9.74
CA ILE A 140 -3.40 8.03 9.61
C ILE A 140 -4.24 8.68 8.52
N GLU A 141 -4.36 10.02 8.50
CA GLU A 141 -5.05 10.74 7.42
C GLU A 141 -4.48 10.40 6.04
N SER A 142 -3.14 10.32 5.94
CA SER A 142 -2.44 10.00 4.70
C SER A 142 -2.62 8.54 4.29
N ALA A 143 -2.64 7.63 5.26
CA ALA A 143 -2.85 6.21 5.06
C ALA A 143 -4.29 5.92 4.60
N CYS A 144 -5.30 6.47 5.27
CA CYS A 144 -6.72 6.37 4.88
C CYS A 144 -6.96 6.87 3.46
N GLN A 145 -6.33 7.98 3.06
CA GLN A 145 -6.41 8.46 1.68
C GLN A 145 -5.81 7.47 0.67
N THR A 146 -4.71 6.82 1.03
CA THR A 146 -4.07 5.81 0.17
C THR A 146 -4.91 4.54 0.07
N VAL A 147 -5.52 4.11 1.17
CA VAL A 147 -6.49 3.01 1.22
C VAL A 147 -7.65 3.27 0.26
N VAL A 148 -8.31 4.42 0.36
CA VAL A 148 -9.43 4.77 -0.54
C VAL A 148 -9.01 4.86 -2.02
N GLU A 149 -7.75 5.19 -2.30
CA GLU A 149 -7.23 5.26 -3.68
C GLU A 149 -6.90 3.88 -4.29
N ASN A 150 -6.60 2.89 -3.45
CA ASN A 150 -6.17 1.55 -3.86
C ASN A 150 -7.20 0.45 -3.57
N LEU A 151 -8.28 0.77 -2.86
CA LEU A 151 -9.36 -0.17 -2.56
C LEU A 151 -9.93 -0.73 -3.87
N PRO A 152 -10.11 -2.07 -3.97
CA PRO A 152 -10.84 -2.67 -5.09
C PRO A 152 -12.27 -2.12 -5.21
N ASP A 153 -12.85 -2.23 -6.41
CA ASP A 153 -14.26 -1.89 -6.61
C ASP A 153 -15.15 -2.87 -5.80
N ASP A 154 -16.28 -2.39 -5.28
CA ASP A 154 -17.22 -3.20 -4.50
C ASP A 154 -17.71 -4.45 -5.25
N GLY A 155 -17.99 -5.51 -4.48
CA GLY A 155 -18.42 -6.83 -4.98
C GLY A 155 -17.24 -7.78 -5.15
N ASP A 156 -17.28 -8.61 -6.19
CA ASP A 156 -16.29 -9.68 -6.42
C ASP A 156 -14.82 -9.26 -6.25
N PRO A 157 -14.34 -8.09 -6.73
CA PRO A 157 -12.94 -7.69 -6.56
C PRO A 157 -12.53 -7.42 -5.11
N LEU A 158 -13.46 -6.89 -4.29
CA LEU A 158 -13.23 -6.65 -2.88
C LEU A 158 -13.26 -7.96 -2.09
N ASP A 159 -14.20 -8.84 -2.43
CA ASP A 159 -14.33 -10.17 -1.81
C ASP A 159 -13.09 -11.03 -2.10
N GLU A 160 -12.59 -11.02 -3.34
CA GLU A 160 -11.37 -11.70 -3.73
C GLU A 160 -10.15 -11.15 -2.97
N PHE A 161 -10.02 -9.83 -2.87
CA PHE A 161 -8.95 -9.21 -2.08
C PHE A 161 -9.01 -9.62 -0.60
N ALA A 162 -10.18 -9.58 0.02
CA ALA A 162 -10.37 -9.96 1.42
C ALA A 162 -10.02 -11.43 1.66
N GLN A 163 -10.40 -12.33 0.72
CA GLN A 163 -10.07 -13.75 0.80
C GLN A 163 -8.57 -14.00 0.65
N ILE A 164 -7.91 -13.37 -0.33
CA ILE A 164 -6.46 -13.48 -0.54
C ILE A 164 -5.71 -12.94 0.69
N PHE A 165 -6.14 -11.81 1.24
CA PHE A 165 -5.52 -11.20 2.41
C PHE A 165 -5.65 -12.10 3.66
N ALA A 166 -6.86 -12.58 3.94
CA ALA A 166 -7.15 -13.32 5.17
C ALA A 166 -6.63 -14.76 5.16
N PHE A 167 -6.73 -15.44 4.03
CA PHE A 167 -6.44 -16.88 3.95
C PHE A 167 -5.20 -17.21 3.13
N GLY A 168 -4.63 -16.25 2.40
CA GLY A 168 -3.44 -16.46 1.59
C GLY A 168 -3.63 -17.42 0.41
N TYR A 169 -4.86 -17.81 0.09
CA TYR A 169 -5.16 -18.64 -1.07
C TYR A 169 -4.99 -17.82 -2.35
N ASP A 170 -4.00 -18.20 -3.16
CA ASP A 170 -4.05 -17.94 -4.59
C ASP A 170 -5.16 -18.86 -5.13
N LEU A 171 -6.17 -18.30 -5.78
CA LEU A 171 -7.28 -19.05 -6.41
C LEU A 171 -6.78 -19.99 -7.55
N SER A 172 -5.47 -20.11 -7.75
CA SER A 172 -4.81 -20.96 -8.73
C SER A 172 -4.60 -22.42 -8.30
N ASP A 173 -4.68 -22.75 -7.00
CA ASP A 173 -4.24 -24.07 -6.48
C ASP A 173 -5.35 -25.10 -6.22
N GLU A 174 -6.62 -24.76 -6.51
CA GLU A 174 -7.71 -25.73 -6.60
C GLU A 174 -7.88 -26.15 -8.08
N PRO A 175 -7.88 -27.45 -8.43
CA PRO A 175 -8.28 -27.89 -9.76
C PRO A 175 -9.77 -27.55 -9.96
N TYR A 176 -9.99 -26.40 -10.59
CA TYR A 176 -11.25 -25.88 -11.12
C TYR A 176 -11.83 -26.84 -12.19
N GLU A 177 -12.31 -28.01 -11.79
CA GLU A 177 -13.30 -28.78 -12.54
C GLU A 177 -14.60 -28.77 -11.74
N GLU A 178 -15.65 -28.22 -12.33
CA GLU A 178 -17.02 -28.10 -11.79
C GLU A 178 -17.31 -26.88 -10.88
N LEU A 179 -17.38 -25.67 -11.46
CA LEU A 179 -18.59 -24.85 -11.33
C LEU A 179 -18.58 -23.69 -12.35
N TYR A 180 -19.56 -23.72 -13.26
CA TYR A 180 -20.01 -22.67 -14.18
C TYR A 180 -19.17 -22.31 -15.43
N ASP A 181 -19.59 -22.93 -16.53
CA ASP A 181 -19.50 -22.44 -17.91
C ASP A 181 -20.04 -21.01 -18.04
N GLY A 182 -19.16 -20.06 -18.41
CA GLY A 182 -19.53 -18.66 -18.54
C GLY A 182 -18.43 -17.70 -19.02
N ALA A 183 -17.61 -18.11 -19.99
CA ALA A 183 -16.78 -17.26 -20.86
C ALA A 183 -15.72 -16.32 -20.23
N MET A 184 -14.45 -16.72 -20.41
CA MET A 184 -13.25 -15.88 -20.67
C MET A 184 -13.08 -14.60 -19.84
N TYR A 185 -11.95 -14.46 -19.13
CA TYR A 185 -10.82 -13.64 -19.59
C TYR A 185 -9.62 -13.73 -18.62
N ASP A 186 -8.51 -14.31 -19.12
CA ASP A 186 -7.10 -14.07 -18.73
C ASP A 186 -6.75 -14.13 -17.23
N GLY A 187 -6.80 -15.35 -16.69
CA GLY A 187 -6.07 -15.75 -15.48
C GLY A 187 -4.56 -15.64 -15.70
N ALA A 188 -4.06 -14.42 -15.50
CA ALA A 188 -2.68 -14.12 -15.16
C ALA A 188 -2.67 -12.72 -14.53
N MET A 189 -2.29 -12.60 -13.26
CA MET A 189 -0.98 -12.05 -12.88
C MET A 189 -0.89 -11.63 -11.41
N PHE A 190 -0.61 -12.59 -10.53
CA PHE A 190 0.35 -12.43 -9.44
C PHE A 190 1.79 -12.65 -9.98
N ASP A 191 2.19 -11.77 -10.89
CA ASP A 191 3.59 -11.43 -11.17
C ASP A 191 3.55 -10.10 -11.90
N GLY A 192 4.06 -9.04 -11.29
CA GLY A 192 4.63 -7.93 -12.04
C GLY A 192 3.84 -7.38 -13.23
N GLN A 193 2.50 -7.28 -13.17
CA GLN A 193 1.76 -6.39 -14.07
C GLN A 193 2.10 -4.95 -13.68
N LYS A 194 3.26 -4.50 -14.15
CA LYS A 194 3.35 -3.19 -14.78
C LYS A 194 2.13 -3.09 -15.69
N LYS A 195 1.02 -2.51 -15.20
CA LYS A 195 -0.16 -2.10 -15.99
C LYS A 195 0.41 -1.70 -17.35
N LYS A 196 0.20 -2.55 -18.39
CA LYS A 196 0.95 -2.42 -19.65
C LYS A 196 0.88 -0.96 -20.05
N LYS A 197 2.01 -0.26 -20.01
CA LYS A 197 2.00 1.21 -20.14
C LYS A 197 1.23 1.52 -21.42
N PRO A 198 0.20 2.37 -21.35
CA PRO A 198 -0.71 2.55 -22.47
C PRO A 198 0.10 2.94 -23.70
N ARG A 199 -0.18 2.34 -24.86
CA ARG A 199 0.60 2.64 -26.08
C ARG A 199 0.33 4.10 -26.44
N THR A 200 1.38 4.84 -26.76
CA THR A 200 1.26 6.28 -27.04
C THR A 200 0.23 6.52 -28.14
N GLY A 201 -0.76 7.38 -27.87
CA GLY A 201 -1.87 7.66 -28.79
C GLY A 201 -3.15 6.86 -28.55
N GLN A 202 -3.11 5.78 -27.77
CA GLN A 202 -4.30 5.00 -27.41
C GLN A 202 -5.31 5.89 -26.66
N LYS A 203 -6.57 5.84 -27.10
CA LYS A 203 -7.68 6.50 -26.43
C LYS A 203 -8.36 5.49 -25.52
N THR A 204 -8.71 5.93 -24.32
CA THR A 204 -9.50 5.15 -23.36
C THR A 204 -10.64 6.02 -22.88
N THR A 205 -11.84 5.45 -22.81
CA THR A 205 -13.01 6.15 -22.26
C THR A 205 -13.31 5.49 -20.92
N LYS A 206 -13.54 6.32 -19.90
CA LYS A 206 -14.01 5.86 -18.59
C LYS A 206 -15.30 6.57 -18.26
N GLU A 207 -16.20 5.87 -17.59
CA GLU A 207 -17.39 6.46 -17.00
C GLU A 207 -17.10 6.74 -15.53
N ILE A 208 -17.32 7.98 -15.11
CA ILE A 208 -17.08 8.43 -13.73
C ILE A 208 -18.33 9.20 -13.30
N ASN A 209 -19.08 8.68 -12.33
CA ASN A 209 -20.30 9.28 -11.80
C ASN A 209 -21.31 9.69 -12.90
N GLY A 210 -21.57 8.78 -13.85
CA GLY A 210 -22.48 9.02 -14.98
C GLY A 210 -21.95 9.96 -16.08
N HIS A 211 -20.70 10.42 -15.98
CA HIS A 211 -20.06 11.24 -17.00
C HIS A 211 -18.99 10.47 -17.78
N LYS A 212 -19.10 10.49 -19.12
CA LYS A 212 -18.10 9.89 -20.00
C LYS A 212 -16.89 10.80 -20.14
N VAL A 213 -15.73 10.28 -19.76
CA VAL A 213 -14.45 10.96 -19.79
C VAL A 213 -13.51 10.25 -20.75
N THR A 214 -13.01 10.98 -21.74
CA THR A 214 -12.06 10.43 -22.71
C THR A 214 -10.64 10.83 -22.36
N TYR A 215 -9.75 9.84 -22.34
CA TYR A 215 -8.33 9.98 -22.11
C TYR A 215 -7.53 9.61 -23.36
N LYS A 216 -6.34 10.20 -23.49
CA LYS A 216 -5.35 9.86 -24.51
C LYS A 216 -4.00 9.62 -23.85
N ALA A 217 -3.36 8.51 -24.20
CA ALA A 217 -2.02 8.19 -23.73
C ALA A 217 -0.97 9.12 -24.36
N VAL A 218 -0.28 9.90 -23.52
CA VAL A 218 0.74 10.88 -23.94
C VAL A 218 2.06 10.59 -23.23
N LYS A 219 3.18 10.68 -23.97
CA LYS A 219 4.52 10.60 -23.39
C LYS A 219 4.81 11.84 -22.55
N VAL A 220 5.21 11.63 -21.31
CA VAL A 220 5.60 12.66 -20.35
C VAL A 220 6.92 12.27 -19.68
N ILE A 221 7.49 13.16 -18.87
CA ILE A 221 8.65 12.85 -18.04
C ILE A 221 8.24 12.87 -16.57
N ARG A 222 8.40 11.73 -15.89
CA ARG A 222 8.21 11.56 -14.45
C ARG A 222 9.50 11.06 -13.83
N ASN A 223 9.94 11.67 -12.74
CA ASN A 223 11.19 11.33 -12.05
C ASN A 223 12.40 11.22 -12.99
N GLY A 224 12.42 12.07 -14.03
CA GLY A 224 13.47 12.09 -15.04
C GLY A 224 13.43 10.93 -16.04
N LYS A 225 12.48 9.99 -16.00
CA LYS A 225 12.32 8.92 -17.01
C LYS A 225 11.16 9.26 -17.96
N VAL A 226 11.23 8.78 -19.20
CA VAL A 226 10.10 8.90 -20.15
C VAL A 226 9.03 7.91 -19.72
N ASP A 227 7.83 8.41 -19.50
CA ASP A 227 6.68 7.64 -19.04
C ASP A 227 5.48 7.91 -19.93
N VAL A 228 4.53 6.98 -20.00
CA VAL A 228 3.29 7.19 -20.78
C VAL A 228 2.13 7.28 -19.83
N VAL A 229 1.44 8.42 -19.86
CA VAL A 229 0.35 8.74 -18.95
C VAL A 229 -0.90 9.09 -19.74
N ASN A 230 -2.05 8.62 -19.27
CA ASN A 230 -3.34 8.97 -19.83
C ASN A 230 -3.72 10.39 -19.41
N LYS A 231 -3.85 11.29 -20.39
CA LYS A 231 -4.32 12.67 -20.18
C LYS A 231 -5.75 12.79 -20.65
N ARG A 232 -6.60 13.41 -19.83
CA ARG A 232 -7.99 13.71 -20.20
C ARG A 232 -8.02 14.69 -21.38
N ILE A 233 -8.78 14.34 -22.41
CA ILE A 233 -8.99 15.16 -23.62
C ILE A 233 -10.43 15.63 -23.79
N GLY A 234 -11.39 15.01 -23.09
CA GLY A 234 -12.79 15.38 -23.15
C GLY A 234 -13.60 14.82 -21.97
N GLY A 235 -14.79 15.36 -21.77
CA GLY A 235 -15.68 15.05 -20.65
C GLY A 235 -15.52 16.02 -19.48
N HIS A 236 -16.65 16.36 -18.87
CA HIS A 236 -16.72 17.13 -17.63
C HIS A 236 -17.00 16.17 -16.48
N VAL A 237 -16.21 16.27 -15.41
CA VAL A 237 -16.44 15.51 -14.17
C VAL A 237 -16.86 16.50 -13.12
N VAL A 238 -17.99 16.23 -12.46
CA VAL A 238 -18.37 16.94 -11.25
C VAL A 238 -17.47 16.44 -10.13
N LEU A 239 -16.57 17.31 -9.66
CA LEU A 239 -15.64 16.98 -8.59
C LEU A 239 -16.34 17.06 -7.23
N SER A 240 -16.14 16.05 -6.37
CA SER A 240 -16.60 16.10 -4.98
C SER A 240 -15.88 17.21 -4.19
N GLY A 241 -16.44 17.58 -3.02
CA GLY A 241 -15.82 18.57 -2.13
C GLY A 241 -14.38 18.23 -1.76
N LYS A 242 -14.13 16.96 -1.41
CA LYS A 242 -12.82 16.39 -1.09
C LYS A 242 -11.84 16.46 -2.27
N GLN A 243 -12.28 16.10 -3.48
CA GLN A 243 -11.45 16.19 -4.69
C GLN A 243 -11.08 17.65 -5.03
N LYS A 244 -11.99 18.60 -4.76
CA LYS A 244 -11.67 20.03 -4.89
C LYS A 244 -10.62 20.46 -3.86
N ALA A 245 -10.71 20.00 -2.62
CA ALA A 245 -9.73 20.28 -1.57
C ALA A 245 -8.35 19.69 -1.87
N SER A 246 -8.27 18.43 -2.30
CA SER A 246 -7.01 17.77 -2.69
C SER A 246 -6.36 18.46 -3.88
N LEU A 247 -7.13 18.88 -4.89
CA LEU A 247 -6.64 19.68 -6.00
C LEU A 247 -6.13 21.06 -5.55
N ARG A 248 -6.76 21.68 -4.55
CA ARG A 248 -6.25 22.93 -3.94
C ARG A 248 -4.91 22.69 -3.23
N LYS A 249 -4.78 21.62 -2.44
CA LYS A 249 -3.51 21.23 -1.75
C LYS A 249 -2.41 20.94 -2.78
N ALA A 250 -2.71 20.16 -3.83
CA ALA A 250 -1.78 19.86 -4.91
C ALA A 250 -1.35 21.12 -5.69
N ARG A 251 -2.28 22.05 -5.97
CA ARG A 251 -1.95 23.34 -6.61
C ARG A 251 -1.03 24.18 -5.73
N LYS A 252 -1.25 24.22 -4.41
CA LYS A 252 -0.35 24.88 -3.46
C LYS A 252 1.05 24.24 -3.49
N LYS A 253 1.14 22.90 -3.38
CA LYS A 253 2.42 22.16 -3.42
C LYS A 253 3.16 22.34 -4.75
N ALA A 254 2.44 22.48 -5.86
CA ALA A 254 3.02 22.69 -7.19
C ALA A 254 3.73 24.05 -7.35
N ALA A 255 3.46 25.02 -6.47
CA ALA A 255 4.10 26.34 -6.48
C ALA A 255 5.36 26.44 -5.62
N THR A 256 5.76 25.35 -4.93
CA THR A 256 6.98 25.35 -4.10
C THR A 256 8.25 25.45 -4.96
N PRO A 257 9.32 26.12 -4.47
CA PRO A 257 10.57 26.28 -5.23
C PRO A 257 11.18 24.95 -5.71
N THR A 258 11.06 23.90 -4.88
CA THR A 258 11.54 22.55 -5.20
C THR A 258 10.71 21.89 -6.31
N ALA A 259 9.39 22.03 -6.29
CA ALA A 259 8.50 21.55 -7.36
C ALA A 259 8.77 22.28 -8.68
N ILE A 260 8.96 23.60 -8.65
CA ILE A 260 9.31 24.41 -9.82
C ILE A 260 10.62 23.94 -10.44
N ARG A 261 11.66 23.73 -9.62
CA ARG A 261 12.96 23.21 -10.09
C ARG A 261 12.82 21.83 -10.75
N LYS A 262 12.01 20.93 -10.17
CA LYS A 262 11.72 19.61 -10.74
C LYS A 262 10.97 19.71 -12.08
N GLN A 263 9.99 20.62 -12.20
CA GLN A 263 9.25 20.88 -13.45
C GLN A 263 10.15 21.43 -14.56
N MET A 264 11.05 22.37 -14.24
CA MET A 264 12.01 22.90 -15.21
C MET A 264 12.97 21.82 -15.72
N LYS A 265 13.48 20.98 -14.81
CA LYS A 265 14.36 19.86 -15.16
C LYS A 265 13.64 18.82 -16.03
N SER A 266 12.38 18.50 -15.75
CA SER A 266 11.60 17.56 -16.56
C SER A 266 11.29 18.12 -17.95
N LEU A 267 10.96 19.41 -18.04
CA LEU A 267 10.66 20.07 -19.31
C LEU A 267 11.89 20.18 -20.21
N ALA A 268 13.05 20.57 -19.66
CA ALA A 268 14.33 20.59 -20.39
C ALA A 268 14.70 19.19 -20.93
N LYS A 269 14.50 18.15 -20.11
CA LYS A 269 14.73 16.76 -20.53
C LYS A 269 13.76 16.31 -21.62
N GLY A 270 12.52 16.81 -21.61
CA GLY A 270 11.48 16.48 -22.59
C GLY A 270 11.75 17.11 -23.94
N ILE A 271 12.25 18.35 -23.93
CA ILE A 271 12.72 19.04 -25.13
C ILE A 271 13.90 18.26 -25.73
N LYS A 272 14.92 17.92 -24.93
CA LYS A 272 16.08 17.13 -25.40
C LYS A 272 15.70 15.76 -25.98
N ARG A 273 14.59 15.17 -25.51
CA ARG A 273 14.07 13.86 -25.97
C ARG A 273 13.02 13.99 -27.08
N ASN A 274 12.86 15.16 -27.69
CA ASN A 274 11.91 15.43 -28.77
C ASN A 274 10.44 15.10 -28.44
N LEU A 275 10.05 15.11 -27.15
CA LEU A 275 8.67 14.83 -26.74
C LEU A 275 7.71 15.97 -27.09
N TYR A 276 8.24 17.17 -27.32
CA TYR A 276 7.51 18.39 -27.68
C TYR A 276 7.70 18.79 -29.15
N LYS A 277 8.04 17.84 -30.05
CA LYS A 277 8.36 18.11 -31.46
C LYS A 277 7.25 18.83 -32.24
N HIS A 278 6.01 18.74 -31.78
CA HIS A 278 4.85 19.42 -32.36
C HIS A 278 4.75 20.92 -31.98
N LEU A 279 5.60 21.40 -31.06
CA LEU A 279 5.67 22.79 -30.63
C LEU A 279 6.89 23.46 -31.25
N SER A 280 6.73 24.69 -31.76
CA SER A 280 7.86 25.49 -32.25
C SER A 280 8.82 25.88 -31.13
N ASP A 281 10.07 26.22 -31.47
CA ASP A 281 11.08 26.63 -30.47
C ASP A 281 10.62 27.82 -29.62
N LYS A 282 9.88 28.76 -30.23
CA LYS A 282 9.26 29.89 -29.53
C LYS A 282 8.21 29.40 -28.53
N GLN A 283 7.39 28.41 -28.90
CA GLN A 283 6.40 27.81 -28.02
C GLN A 283 7.04 26.99 -26.89
N GLN A 284 8.14 26.28 -27.16
CA GLN A 284 8.89 25.54 -26.14
C GLN A 284 9.56 26.47 -25.12
N LYS A 285 10.15 27.58 -25.57
CA LYS A 285 10.69 28.65 -24.71
C LYS A 285 9.57 29.32 -23.91
N ASN A 286 8.41 29.56 -24.52
CA ASN A 286 7.25 30.09 -23.81
C ASN A 286 6.72 29.13 -22.72
N LEU A 287 6.80 27.81 -22.91
CA LEU A 287 6.42 26.84 -21.87
C LEU A 287 7.37 26.89 -20.66
N GLN A 288 8.68 27.07 -20.89
CA GLN A 288 9.66 27.32 -19.82
C GLN A 288 9.32 28.61 -19.05
N ASN A 289 9.04 29.69 -19.79
CA ASN A 289 8.72 30.99 -19.21
C ASN A 289 7.34 31.01 -18.51
N MET A 290 6.37 30.22 -18.99
CA MET A 290 5.05 30.08 -18.37
C MET A 290 5.10 29.30 -17.06
N SER A 291 5.96 28.28 -16.96
CA SER A 291 6.21 27.63 -15.68
C SER A 291 6.66 28.69 -14.67
N LEU A 292 7.69 29.49 -15.00
CA LEU A 292 8.17 30.58 -14.14
C LEU A 292 7.09 31.64 -13.82
N ARG A 293 6.31 32.08 -14.81
CA ARG A 293 5.30 33.15 -14.65
C ARG A 293 4.05 32.76 -13.87
N ARG A 294 3.61 31.49 -13.93
CA ARG A 294 2.44 31.01 -13.15
C ARG A 294 2.68 31.08 -11.64
N HIS A 295 3.93 31.09 -11.21
CA HIS A 295 4.31 31.08 -9.80
C HIS A 295 4.57 32.47 -9.21
N ASN A 296 4.73 33.50 -10.05
CA ASN A 296 5.01 34.86 -9.59
C ASN A 296 3.74 35.70 -9.34
N LYS A 297 2.55 35.17 -9.64
CA LYS A 297 1.26 35.88 -9.44
C LYS A 297 0.62 35.67 -8.06
N ASN A 298 1.22 34.84 -7.20
CA ASN A 298 0.78 34.60 -5.82
C ASN A 298 1.81 35.10 -4.79
N ALA A 299 2.72 35.98 -5.20
CA ALA A 299 3.69 36.61 -4.31
C ALA A 299 3.25 38.05 -3.98
N PHE A 300 2.00 38.20 -3.56
CA PHE A 300 1.43 39.31 -2.78
C PHE A 300 0.17 38.77 -2.10
#